data_AF-R5MDQ4-F1
#
_entry.id   AF-R5MDQ4-F1
#
_cell.length_a   1.000
_cell.length_b   1.000
_cell.length_c   1.000
_cell.angle_alpha   90.00
_cell.angle_beta   90.00
_cell.angle_gamma   90.00
#
_symmetry.space_group_name_H-M   'P 1'
#
loop_
_entity.id
_entity.type
_entity.pdbx_description
1 polymer ?
#
loop_
_entity_poly.entity_id
_entity_poly.type
_entity_poly.pdbx_seq_one_letter_code
_entity_poly.pdbx_strand_id
1 'polypeptide(L)'
;MQKIEIEFKNQTLKIYLIVKEKNLDNTLLNTNIISNEKLLFSLDYIAKNQKLVSSFLKEICLEKNTNLIVANDMKVISTVAPCFKNTPINKVLMNTNENFTYEAYENISKINSLKEVECLSIPTYLIELFDRQNIKVISKQEVLFSSQFMANNDLNNYSAIFYAKTIKLMCPIVTNDYNDLKTFFKINKYLKTIELYRFLTTDLLALIDLLNDLRIKNITIAIHDNITDKDIIERIKVIKKENKKHHINIILAYSSEYIESNYIKQLIATTIKSCCLIIILLSFMAFAFVFYNNKKSLENVNAIKDNITEYLDNKIKENEDNNQDIPNPDDNNSSEITNPDNNEIPDNPDTNDTPDVPDNNEPPTPVVEEKNPVIMALKDLNSDTVGWLNVPETTIDYPIVQASDNDYYLKHNFNKARDYSGWVFMNYANSSTVMDQNTIIFAHNRYYSKTMFGTLSSVGKKAWYQNAKNNLITYNDVNAEMKWEVFAAYTIPVTDDYLETNFSNQEEFFNFINLIRSRSIFKSDVQINADDKILTLSTCANTQDRFVVHAVLRNDLLKKN
;
A
#
# COMPACT_ATOMS: atom_id res chain seq x y z
N MET A 1 17.59 9.93 65.36
CA MET A 1 16.44 9.02 65.46
C MET A 1 15.38 9.69 66.32
N GLN A 2 14.18 9.94 65.77
CA GLN A 2 13.08 10.57 66.51
C GLN A 2 12.59 9.63 67.61
N LYS A 3 12.69 10.05 68.88
CA LYS A 3 12.18 9.27 70.02
C LYS A 3 10.86 9.87 70.48
N ILE A 4 9.97 9.03 70.97
CA ILE A 4 8.71 9.39 71.58
C ILE A 4 8.82 9.10 73.06
N GLU A 5 8.48 10.07 73.87
CA GLU A 5 8.27 9.89 75.29
C GLU A 5 6.77 9.80 75.57
N ILE A 6 6.39 8.76 76.32
CA ILE A 6 5.04 8.56 76.83
C ILE A 6 5.13 8.66 78.35
N GLU A 7 4.53 9.72 78.91
CA GLU A 7 4.52 10.00 80.34
C GLU A 7 3.09 9.84 80.89
N PHE A 8 2.93 9.00 81.92
CA PHE A 8 1.67 8.82 82.63
C PHE A 8 1.65 9.71 83.89
N LYS A 9 0.73 10.67 83.92
CA LYS A 9 0.48 11.55 85.09
C LYS A 9 -1.00 11.50 85.45
N ASN A 10 -1.33 10.89 86.58
CA ASN A 10 -2.70 10.66 87.04
C ASN A 10 -3.54 9.94 85.95
N GLN A 11 -4.69 10.50 85.57
CA GLN A 11 -5.56 9.96 84.50
C GLN A 11 -5.15 10.42 83.08
N THR A 12 -4.02 11.11 82.95
CA THR A 12 -3.55 11.70 81.69
C THR A 12 -2.29 11.01 81.20
N LEU A 13 -2.28 10.67 79.91
CA LEU A 13 -1.12 10.17 79.17
C LEU A 13 -0.63 11.26 78.24
N LYS A 14 0.60 11.74 78.44
CA LYS A 14 1.22 12.75 77.61
C LYS A 14 2.21 12.10 76.66
N ILE A 15 2.09 12.42 75.37
CA ILE A 15 2.93 11.89 74.32
C ILE A 15 3.71 13.07 73.71
N TYR A 16 5.04 12.97 73.81
CA TYR A 16 5.95 14.01 73.34
C TYR A 16 6.90 13.47 72.28
N LEU A 17 7.09 14.23 71.21
CA LEU A 17 8.25 14.05 70.35
C LEU A 17 9.51 14.58 71.05
N ILE A 18 10.53 13.74 71.21
CA ILE A 18 11.87 14.13 71.66
C ILE A 18 12.82 14.10 70.47
N VAL A 19 13.27 15.28 70.06
CA VAL A 19 14.37 15.45 69.13
C VAL A 19 15.65 15.64 69.96
N LYS A 20 16.45 14.58 70.16
CA LYS A 20 17.82 14.75 70.67
C LYS A 20 18.76 15.07 69.52
N GLU A 21 19.57 16.12 69.67
CA GLU A 21 20.72 16.39 68.81
C GLU A 21 21.75 15.26 68.90
N LYS A 22 22.53 15.10 67.81
CA LYS A 22 23.56 14.08 67.59
C LYS A 22 24.50 13.94 68.79
N ASN A 23 24.36 12.85 69.54
CA ASN A 23 25.46 11.98 70.01
C ASN A 23 24.88 11.02 71.05
N LEU A 24 24.69 9.76 70.68
CA LEU A 24 24.67 8.67 71.65
C LEU A 24 25.14 7.39 70.96
N ASP A 25 26.20 6.82 71.52
CA ASP A 25 26.89 5.61 71.09
C ASP A 25 25.95 4.44 70.80
N ASN A 26 26.37 3.64 69.82
CA ASN A 26 25.68 2.47 69.25
C ASN A 26 25.58 1.25 70.18
N THR A 27 25.67 1.45 71.49
CA THR A 27 25.68 0.37 72.47
C THR A 27 24.78 0.76 73.63
N LEU A 28 23.48 0.42 73.53
CA LEU A 28 22.56 0.08 74.63
C LEU A 28 21.13 -0.05 74.07
N LEU A 29 20.40 -1.04 74.56
CA LEU A 29 19.12 -1.54 74.05
C LEU A 29 18.09 -0.45 73.66
N ASN A 30 17.45 -0.64 72.49
CA ASN A 30 16.44 0.24 71.88
C ASN A 30 15.07 0.30 72.59
N THR A 31 15.01 -0.01 73.88
CA THR A 31 13.83 0.15 74.74
C THR A 31 14.31 0.47 76.15
N ASN A 32 14.41 1.75 76.48
CA ASN A 32 14.58 2.16 77.87
C ASN A 32 13.16 2.32 78.46
N ILE A 33 12.61 1.22 78.97
CA ILE A 33 11.51 1.28 79.95
C ILE A 33 12.17 1.81 81.23
N ILE A 34 11.99 3.10 81.53
CA ILE A 34 12.65 3.75 82.67
C ILE A 34 11.77 3.58 83.93
N SER A 35 10.45 3.55 83.77
CA SER A 35 9.46 3.17 84.80
C SER A 35 8.05 3.03 84.18
N ASN A 36 7.06 2.51 84.92
CA ASN A 36 5.64 2.52 84.51
C ASN A 36 5.04 3.94 84.42
N GLU A 37 5.80 4.98 84.76
CA GLU A 37 5.41 6.38 84.64
C GLU A 37 5.98 7.06 83.40
N LYS A 38 7.11 6.57 82.87
CA LYS A 38 7.81 7.20 81.76
C LYS A 38 8.44 6.16 80.83
N LEU A 39 7.92 6.10 79.61
CA LEU A 39 8.34 5.17 78.58
C LEU A 39 8.97 5.91 77.41
N LEU A 40 10.04 5.34 76.84
CA LEU A 40 10.72 5.89 75.69
C LEU A 40 10.76 4.88 74.54
N PHE A 41 10.12 5.22 73.42
CA PHE A 41 10.10 4.42 72.21
C PHE A 41 10.69 5.19 71.03
N SER A 42 11.06 4.49 69.97
CA SER A 42 11.20 5.13 68.64
C SER A 42 9.93 4.92 67.82
N LEU A 43 9.67 5.84 66.89
CA LEU A 43 8.56 5.70 65.94
C LEU A 43 8.64 4.35 65.18
N ASP A 44 9.83 4.00 64.69
CA ASP A 44 10.06 2.74 63.96
C ASP A 44 9.80 1.50 64.82
N TYR A 45 10.13 1.56 66.12
CA TYR A 45 9.89 0.44 67.02
C TYR A 45 8.40 0.23 67.24
N ILE A 46 7.63 1.30 67.48
CA ILE A 46 6.16 1.22 67.65
C ILE A 46 5.52 0.66 66.38
N ALA A 47 5.93 1.16 65.21
CA ALA A 47 5.39 0.69 63.93
C ALA A 47 5.65 -0.82 63.70
N LYS A 48 6.86 -1.32 64.04
CA LYS A 48 7.22 -2.73 63.88
C LYS A 48 6.61 -3.65 64.94
N ASN A 49 6.41 -3.15 66.16
CA ASN A 49 6.01 -3.95 67.32
C ASN A 49 4.64 -3.53 67.90
N GLN A 50 3.74 -3.02 67.05
CA GLN A 50 2.48 -2.41 67.48
C GLN A 50 1.69 -3.29 68.45
N LYS A 51 1.55 -4.59 68.20
CA LYS A 51 0.80 -5.51 69.08
C LYS A 51 1.39 -5.57 70.49
N LEU A 52 2.70 -5.69 70.61
CA LEU A 52 3.40 -5.75 71.89
C LEU A 52 3.23 -4.44 72.67
N VAL A 53 3.47 -3.31 71.99
CA VAL A 53 3.31 -1.98 72.58
C VAL A 53 1.86 -1.73 73.00
N SER A 54 0.89 -2.16 72.20
CA SER A 54 -0.55 -2.05 72.51
C SER A 54 -0.93 -2.80 73.78
N SER A 55 -0.47 -4.06 73.93
CA SER A 55 -0.77 -4.87 75.12
C SER A 55 -0.23 -4.22 76.39
N PHE A 56 1.00 -3.72 76.32
CA PHE A 56 1.66 -3.07 77.45
C PHE A 56 0.98 -1.73 77.82
N LEU A 57 0.73 -0.86 76.84
CA LEU A 57 0.06 0.41 77.08
C LEU A 57 -1.36 0.22 77.61
N LYS A 58 -2.06 -0.82 77.16
CA LYS A 58 -3.41 -1.16 77.65
C LYS A 58 -3.39 -1.49 79.13
N GLU A 59 -2.44 -2.31 79.60
CA GLU A 59 -2.32 -2.69 81.00
C GLU A 59 -2.10 -1.46 81.90
N ILE A 60 -1.15 -0.58 81.52
CA ILE A 60 -0.88 0.65 82.28
C ILE A 60 -2.08 1.60 82.27
N CYS A 61 -2.78 1.75 81.14
CA CYS A 61 -3.97 2.60 81.07
C CYS A 61 -5.09 2.11 82.01
N LEU A 62 -5.24 0.80 82.17
CA LEU A 62 -6.21 0.21 83.09
C LEU A 62 -5.79 0.40 84.55
N GLU A 63 -4.52 0.11 84.88
CA GLU A 63 -3.97 0.28 86.24
C GLU A 63 -4.11 1.73 86.74
N LYS A 64 -3.80 2.71 85.88
CA LYS A 64 -3.79 4.13 86.23
C LYS A 64 -5.11 4.86 85.94
N ASN A 65 -6.17 4.16 85.51
CA ASN A 65 -7.44 4.75 85.08
C ASN A 65 -7.25 5.91 84.08
N THR A 66 -6.32 5.75 83.13
CA THR A 66 -5.99 6.79 82.15
C THR A 66 -7.08 6.88 81.10
N ASN A 67 -7.63 8.07 80.90
CA ASN A 67 -8.72 8.32 79.94
C ASN A 67 -8.43 9.44 78.93
N LEU A 68 -7.37 10.22 79.15
CA LEU A 68 -6.99 11.36 78.32
C LEU A 68 -5.61 11.16 77.69
N ILE A 69 -5.51 11.32 76.37
CA ILE A 69 -4.24 11.48 75.66
C ILE A 69 -4.00 12.97 75.41
N VAL A 70 -2.79 13.46 75.71
CA VAL A 70 -2.31 14.78 75.29
C VAL A 70 -1.11 14.59 74.38
N ALA A 71 -1.22 14.99 73.11
CA ALA A 71 -0.13 14.87 72.15
C ALA A 71 0.27 16.24 71.59
N ASN A 72 1.56 16.44 71.31
CA ASN A 72 2.12 17.72 70.84
C ASN A 72 2.48 17.74 69.34
N ASP A 73 2.23 16.65 68.61
CA ASP A 73 2.67 16.49 67.23
C ASP A 73 1.72 15.55 66.47
N MET A 74 1.30 15.93 65.25
CA MET A 74 0.34 15.18 64.44
C MET A 74 0.89 13.83 63.96
N LYS A 75 2.17 13.77 63.61
CA LYS A 75 2.83 12.54 63.15
C LYS A 75 2.97 11.54 64.30
N VAL A 76 3.28 12.03 65.50
CA VAL A 76 3.37 11.19 66.69
C VAL A 76 2.01 10.58 67.01
N ILE A 77 0.95 11.38 67.13
CA ILE A 77 -0.37 10.81 67.46
C ILE A 77 -0.84 9.84 66.37
N SER A 78 -0.58 10.13 65.09
CA SER A 78 -0.91 9.24 63.98
C SER A 78 -0.23 7.88 64.12
N THR A 79 1.00 7.85 64.63
CA THR A 79 1.77 6.60 64.81
C THR A 79 1.37 5.83 66.05
N VAL A 80 1.07 6.52 67.17
CA VAL A 80 0.84 5.86 68.47
C VAL A 80 -0.64 5.55 68.71
N ALA A 81 -1.59 6.32 68.16
CA ALA A 81 -3.03 6.11 68.33
C ALA A 81 -3.50 4.66 68.05
N PRO A 82 -2.98 3.93 67.04
CA PRO A 82 -3.36 2.54 66.80
C PRO A 82 -3.07 1.59 67.96
N CYS A 83 -2.18 1.97 68.89
CA CYS A 83 -1.87 1.19 70.09
C CYS A 83 -2.97 1.27 71.16
N PHE A 84 -3.90 2.22 71.04
CA PHE A 84 -4.92 2.51 72.05
C PHE A 84 -6.31 1.96 71.69
N LYS A 85 -6.43 1.14 70.63
CA LYS A 85 -7.72 0.62 70.12
C LYS A 85 -8.68 0.08 71.19
N ASN A 86 -8.16 -0.71 72.14
CA ASN A 86 -8.94 -1.39 73.19
C ASN A 86 -8.58 -0.87 74.59
N THR A 87 -8.50 0.45 74.76
CA THR A 87 -8.12 1.11 76.01
C THR A 87 -9.26 1.98 76.56
N PRO A 88 -9.22 2.43 77.83
CA PRO A 88 -10.25 3.33 78.39
C PRO A 88 -10.16 4.80 77.93
N ILE A 89 -9.33 5.12 76.94
CA ILE A 89 -9.12 6.48 76.44
C ILE A 89 -10.41 7.03 75.79
N ASN A 90 -11.00 8.04 76.43
CA ASN A 90 -12.23 8.68 75.95
C ASN A 90 -12.01 10.09 75.39
N LYS A 91 -10.85 10.71 75.60
CA LYS A 91 -10.51 12.04 75.10
C LYS A 91 -9.09 12.11 74.54
N VAL A 92 -8.92 12.80 73.41
CA VAL A 92 -7.61 13.17 72.84
C VAL A 92 -7.52 14.68 72.73
N LEU A 93 -6.46 15.26 73.30
CA LEU A 93 -6.13 16.69 73.22
C LEU A 93 -4.86 16.87 72.40
N MET A 94 -4.98 17.56 71.28
CA MET A 94 -3.85 17.98 70.45
C MET A 94 -3.35 19.35 70.90
N ASN A 95 -2.22 19.37 71.60
CA ASN A 95 -1.54 20.58 72.06
C ASN A 95 -0.43 20.98 71.07
N THR A 96 -0.84 21.32 69.85
CA THR A 96 0.03 21.77 68.77
C THR A 96 -0.65 22.89 67.99
N ASN A 97 0.15 23.69 67.28
CA ASN A 97 -0.34 24.74 66.37
C ASN A 97 -0.62 24.20 64.95
N GLU A 98 -0.39 22.91 64.72
CA GLU A 98 -0.66 22.26 63.44
C GLU A 98 -2.16 22.02 63.23
N ASN A 99 -2.60 22.10 61.97
CA ASN A 99 -3.94 21.65 61.58
C ASN A 99 -4.08 20.14 61.78
N PHE A 100 -5.25 19.71 62.21
CA PHE A 100 -5.57 18.29 62.32
C PHE A 100 -5.51 17.59 60.96
N THR A 101 -4.85 16.44 60.88
CA THR A 101 -4.61 15.73 59.62
C THR A 101 -5.55 14.54 59.45
N TYR A 102 -5.79 14.13 58.19
CA TYR A 102 -6.56 12.93 57.90
C TYR A 102 -5.90 11.65 58.45
N GLU A 103 -4.57 11.58 58.47
CA GLU A 103 -3.83 10.45 59.03
C GLU A 103 -4.03 10.33 60.55
N ALA A 104 -4.06 11.47 61.25
CA ALA A 104 -4.39 11.51 62.67
C ALA A 104 -5.83 11.03 62.89
N TYR A 105 -6.80 11.54 62.11
CA TYR A 105 -8.19 11.09 62.15
C TYR A 105 -8.30 9.58 61.94
N GLU A 106 -7.71 9.04 60.87
CA GLU A 106 -7.78 7.63 60.48
C GLU A 106 -7.27 6.69 61.60
N ASN A 107 -6.32 7.14 62.40
CA ASN A 107 -5.74 6.34 63.47
C ASN A 107 -6.38 6.57 64.84
N ILE A 108 -6.78 7.79 65.15
CA ILE A 108 -7.45 8.15 66.40
C ILE A 108 -8.90 7.61 66.43
N SER A 109 -9.61 7.66 65.30
CA SER A 109 -10.97 7.10 65.16
C SER A 109 -11.06 5.60 65.47
N LYS A 110 -9.94 4.88 65.44
CA LYS A 110 -9.89 3.43 65.75
C LYS A 110 -9.91 3.15 67.26
N ILE A 111 -9.83 4.16 68.12
CA ILE A 111 -9.95 4.01 69.57
C ILE A 111 -11.43 3.84 69.91
N ASN A 112 -11.84 2.62 70.28
CA ASN A 112 -13.26 2.26 70.40
C ASN A 112 -14.03 3.08 71.46
N SER A 113 -13.35 3.55 72.49
CA SER A 113 -13.90 4.26 73.65
C SER A 113 -13.86 5.79 73.51
N LEU A 114 -13.29 6.30 72.41
CA LEU A 114 -13.11 7.72 72.17
C LEU A 114 -14.45 8.42 72.01
N LYS A 115 -14.62 9.56 72.70
CA LYS A 115 -15.84 10.38 72.65
C LYS A 115 -15.56 11.84 72.31
N GLU A 116 -14.36 12.34 72.60
CA GLU A 116 -14.02 13.74 72.39
C GLU A 116 -12.61 13.92 71.84
N VAL A 117 -12.45 14.80 70.84
CA VAL A 117 -11.16 15.27 70.33
C VAL A 117 -11.12 16.78 70.44
N GLU A 118 -10.08 17.32 71.07
CA GLU A 118 -9.85 18.76 71.19
C GLU A 118 -8.57 19.15 70.46
N CYS A 119 -8.61 20.19 69.64
CA CYS A 119 -7.47 20.65 68.85
C CYS A 119 -7.53 22.16 68.59
N LEU A 120 -6.42 22.74 68.10
CA LEU A 120 -6.40 24.16 67.73
C LEU A 120 -7.25 24.42 66.49
N SER A 121 -7.04 23.63 65.44
CA SER A 121 -7.64 23.82 64.13
C SER A 121 -7.84 22.48 63.41
N ILE A 122 -8.92 22.35 62.66
CA ILE A 122 -9.31 21.15 61.91
C ILE A 122 -10.09 21.53 60.65
N PRO A 123 -9.80 20.90 59.49
CA PRO A 123 -10.63 21.04 58.30
C PRO A 123 -12.08 20.56 58.51
N THR A 124 -13.05 21.29 57.94
CA THR A 124 -14.49 21.03 58.10
C THR A 124 -14.89 19.58 57.74
N TYR A 125 -14.32 19.00 56.67
CA TYR A 125 -14.62 17.61 56.28
C TYR A 125 -14.19 16.55 57.33
N LEU A 126 -13.18 16.84 58.15
CA LEU A 126 -12.77 15.93 59.24
C LEU A 126 -13.73 16.01 60.42
N ILE A 127 -14.34 17.18 60.68
CA ILE A 127 -15.39 17.33 61.69
C ILE A 127 -16.58 16.43 61.33
N GLU A 128 -17.04 16.47 60.08
CA GLU A 128 -18.12 15.60 59.58
C GLU A 128 -17.78 14.10 59.70
N LEU A 129 -16.51 13.75 59.50
CA LEU A 129 -16.02 12.38 59.62
C LEU A 129 -15.95 11.87 61.07
N PHE A 130 -15.64 12.74 62.03
CA PHE A 130 -15.73 12.42 63.46
C PHE A 130 -17.19 12.34 63.93
N ASP A 131 -18.03 13.26 63.46
CA ASP A 131 -19.46 13.30 63.81
C ASP A 131 -20.19 12.00 63.40
N ARG A 132 -19.86 11.45 62.22
CA ARG A 132 -20.35 10.13 61.77
C ARG A 132 -20.01 8.97 62.70
N GLN A 133 -18.96 9.11 63.52
CA GLN A 133 -18.56 8.12 64.51
C GLN A 133 -19.04 8.46 65.92
N ASN A 134 -19.90 9.48 66.07
CA ASN A 134 -20.35 10.03 67.35
C ASN A 134 -19.20 10.52 68.25
N ILE A 135 -18.12 11.06 67.63
CA ILE A 135 -17.00 11.68 68.34
C ILE A 135 -17.15 13.19 68.26
N LYS A 136 -17.27 13.84 69.41
CA LYS A 136 -17.37 15.30 69.51
C LYS A 136 -16.01 15.95 69.24
N VAL A 137 -15.98 16.94 68.36
CA VAL A 137 -14.77 17.73 68.09
C VAL A 137 -14.90 19.11 68.72
N ILE A 138 -13.89 19.53 69.47
CA ILE A 138 -13.74 20.89 69.98
C ILE A 138 -12.55 21.51 69.26
N SER A 139 -12.83 22.43 68.34
CA SER A 139 -11.80 23.23 67.68
C SER A 139 -11.77 24.64 68.24
N LYS A 140 -10.58 25.22 68.40
CA LYS A 140 -10.41 26.62 68.81
C LYS A 140 -10.51 27.58 67.62
N GLN A 141 -10.32 27.07 66.40
CA GLN A 141 -10.39 27.81 65.15
C GLN A 141 -10.94 26.91 64.04
N GLU A 142 -11.72 27.46 63.12
CA GLU A 142 -12.16 26.74 61.91
C GLU A 142 -11.28 27.12 60.71
N VAL A 143 -10.94 26.14 59.86
CA VAL A 143 -10.22 26.36 58.60
C VAL A 143 -11.11 25.89 57.45
N LEU A 144 -11.46 26.84 56.58
CA LEU A 144 -12.28 26.58 55.39
C LEU A 144 -11.49 25.81 54.30
N PHE A 145 -10.19 26.09 54.15
CA PHE A 145 -9.33 25.45 53.15
C PHE A 145 -7.93 25.17 53.71
N SER A 146 -7.44 23.95 53.54
CA SER A 146 -6.11 23.53 53.99
C SER A 146 -4.98 23.82 52.98
N SER A 147 -5.32 24.04 51.70
CA SER A 147 -4.37 24.31 50.62
C SER A 147 -5.01 24.98 49.40
N GLN A 148 -4.18 25.43 48.44
CA GLN A 148 -4.66 26.06 47.20
C GLN A 148 -5.36 25.04 46.31
N PHE A 149 -4.90 23.78 46.34
CA PHE A 149 -5.58 22.66 45.68
C PHE A 149 -7.03 22.52 46.14
N MET A 150 -7.26 22.50 47.46
CA MET A 150 -8.61 22.38 48.01
C MET A 150 -9.49 23.57 47.64
N ALA A 151 -8.92 24.78 47.66
CA ALA A 151 -9.60 26.02 47.29
C ALA A 151 -10.00 26.06 45.81
N ASN A 152 -9.08 25.73 44.90
CA ASN A 152 -9.33 25.75 43.46
C ASN A 152 -10.37 24.70 42.99
N ASN A 153 -10.73 23.76 43.85
CA ASN A 153 -11.64 22.66 43.57
C ASN A 153 -12.91 22.67 44.44
N ASP A 154 -13.11 23.71 45.26
CA ASP A 154 -14.27 23.85 46.16
C ASP A 154 -14.48 22.62 47.09
N LEU A 155 -13.38 22.04 47.58
CA LEU A 155 -13.38 20.78 48.35
C LEU A 155 -13.59 20.98 49.86
N ASN A 156 -14.64 21.72 50.23
CA ASN A 156 -14.74 22.30 51.58
C ASN A 156 -15.41 21.37 52.60
N ASN A 157 -16.10 20.35 52.13
CA ASN A 157 -16.83 19.38 52.96
C ASN A 157 -16.62 17.95 52.44
N TYR A 158 -17.01 16.96 53.23
CA TYR A 158 -16.80 15.56 52.87
C TYR A 158 -17.53 15.20 51.57
N SER A 159 -18.74 15.72 51.37
CA SER A 159 -19.54 15.42 50.17
C SER A 159 -18.84 15.87 48.88
N ALA A 160 -18.31 17.09 48.88
CA ALA A 160 -17.55 17.64 47.75
C ALA A 160 -16.32 16.78 47.45
N ILE A 161 -15.55 16.40 48.47
CA ILE A 161 -14.38 15.50 48.33
C ILE A 161 -14.80 14.13 47.80
N PHE A 162 -15.83 13.53 48.39
CA PHE A 162 -16.24 12.16 48.11
C PHE A 162 -16.78 12.00 46.69
N TYR A 163 -17.63 12.94 46.23
CA TYR A 163 -18.34 12.87 44.95
C TYR A 163 -17.68 13.61 43.79
N ALA A 164 -16.57 14.34 44.01
CA ALA A 164 -15.85 15.02 42.93
C ALA A 164 -15.45 14.03 41.82
N LYS A 165 -15.88 14.33 40.59
CA LYS A 165 -15.57 13.55 39.38
C LYS A 165 -14.36 14.10 38.64
N THR A 166 -14.10 15.40 38.80
CA THR A 166 -13.02 16.13 38.15
C THR A 166 -12.32 16.99 39.18
N ILE A 167 -11.00 17.07 39.10
CA ILE A 167 -10.20 18.03 39.86
C ILE A 167 -9.26 18.78 38.93
N LYS A 168 -8.93 20.01 39.32
CA LYS A 168 -8.00 20.94 38.68
C LYS A 168 -6.70 20.97 39.47
N LEU A 169 -5.59 20.81 38.76
CA LEU A 169 -4.25 20.86 39.32
C LEU A 169 -3.44 21.93 38.59
N MET A 170 -2.80 22.78 39.38
CA MET A 170 -1.81 23.75 38.91
C MET A 170 -0.42 23.24 39.28
N CYS A 171 0.50 23.28 38.32
CA CYS A 171 1.91 22.96 38.54
C CYS A 171 2.74 24.26 38.72
N PRO A 172 3.81 24.27 39.54
CA PRO A 172 4.33 23.13 40.31
C PRO A 172 3.45 22.75 41.51
N ILE A 173 3.30 21.45 41.77
CA ILE A 173 2.57 20.94 42.95
C ILE A 173 3.44 21.15 44.20
N VAL A 174 3.04 22.09 45.06
CA VAL A 174 3.73 22.35 46.33
C VAL A 174 3.40 21.30 47.39
N THR A 175 4.23 21.16 48.43
CA THR A 175 4.12 20.10 49.44
C THR A 175 2.75 20.03 50.13
N ASN A 176 2.14 21.17 50.45
CA ASN A 176 0.82 21.20 51.09
C ASN A 176 -0.28 20.68 50.14
N ASP A 177 -0.27 21.14 48.88
CA ASP A 177 -1.19 20.66 47.85
C ASP A 177 -1.01 19.16 47.59
N TYR A 178 0.24 18.66 47.61
CA TYR A 178 0.53 17.23 47.44
C TYR A 178 -0.09 16.37 48.55
N ASN A 179 0.01 16.82 49.81
CA ASN A 179 -0.57 16.10 50.96
C ASN A 179 -2.10 16.10 50.93
N ASP A 180 -2.70 17.22 50.54
CA ASP A 180 -4.16 17.31 50.39
C ASP A 180 -4.66 16.52 49.19
N LEU A 181 -3.92 16.50 48.08
CA LEU A 181 -4.20 15.66 46.92
C LEU A 181 -4.16 14.17 47.29
N LYS A 182 -3.14 13.75 48.05
CA LYS A 182 -3.06 12.39 48.60
C LYS A 182 -4.25 12.06 49.50
N THR A 183 -4.69 13.01 50.32
CA THR A 183 -5.86 12.85 51.20
C THR A 183 -7.14 12.74 50.39
N PHE A 184 -7.34 13.61 49.40
CA PHE A 184 -8.45 13.57 48.45
C PHE A 184 -8.55 12.19 47.78
N PHE A 185 -7.44 11.66 47.27
CA PHE A 185 -7.40 10.33 46.65
C PHE A 185 -7.75 9.18 47.59
N LYS A 186 -7.42 9.27 48.88
CA LYS A 186 -7.84 8.25 49.87
C LYS A 186 -9.35 8.26 50.11
N ILE A 187 -9.96 9.44 50.11
CA ILE A 187 -11.38 9.63 50.45
C ILE A 187 -12.29 9.40 49.24
N ASN A 188 -11.92 9.96 48.09
CA ASN A 188 -12.76 10.01 46.89
C ASN A 188 -13.03 8.61 46.30
N LYS A 189 -14.24 8.42 45.76
CA LYS A 189 -14.66 7.17 45.08
C LYS A 189 -15.16 7.36 43.64
N TYR A 190 -15.23 8.60 43.15
CA TYR A 190 -15.91 8.95 41.90
C TYR A 190 -15.04 9.70 40.89
N LEU A 191 -13.77 9.97 41.22
CA LEU A 191 -12.82 10.66 40.35
C LEU A 191 -12.69 9.93 39.02
N LYS A 192 -12.76 10.70 37.94
CA LYS A 192 -12.56 10.24 36.56
C LYS A 192 -11.52 11.06 35.85
N THR A 193 -11.44 12.35 36.12
CA THR A 193 -10.61 13.29 35.35
C THR A 193 -9.75 14.17 36.25
N ILE A 194 -8.50 14.37 35.85
CA ILE A 194 -7.57 15.32 36.47
C ILE A 194 -7.14 16.30 35.38
N GLU A 195 -7.47 17.57 35.55
CA GLU A 195 -7.16 18.66 34.61
C GLU A 195 -5.87 19.36 35.06
N LEU A 196 -4.80 19.19 34.28
CA LEU A 196 -3.50 19.84 34.48
C LEU A 196 -3.43 21.11 33.62
N TYR A 197 -3.43 22.28 34.26
CA TYR A 197 -3.40 23.56 33.54
C TYR A 197 -1.99 24.04 33.16
N ARG A 198 -0.96 23.45 33.77
CA ARG A 198 0.45 23.68 33.42
C ARG A 198 1.17 22.35 33.43
N PHE A 199 2.03 22.11 32.44
CA PHE A 199 2.75 20.86 32.31
C PHE A 199 4.16 20.96 32.88
N LEU A 200 4.45 20.09 33.85
CA LEU A 200 5.81 19.77 34.27
C LEU A 200 5.96 18.24 34.27
N THR A 201 7.01 17.73 33.63
CA THR A 201 7.22 16.28 33.54
C THR A 201 7.39 15.64 34.92
N THR A 202 8.06 16.32 35.84
CA THR A 202 8.25 15.86 37.23
C THR A 202 6.93 15.66 37.95
N ASP A 203 6.00 16.60 37.79
CA ASP A 203 4.73 16.60 38.50
C ASP A 203 3.77 15.57 37.91
N LEU A 204 3.78 15.40 36.58
CA LEU A 204 3.01 14.34 35.93
C LEU A 204 3.46 12.96 36.42
N LEU A 205 4.78 12.72 36.51
CA LEU A 205 5.32 11.46 37.02
C LEU A 205 4.96 11.26 38.50
N ALA A 206 5.17 12.28 39.34
CA ALA A 206 4.79 12.22 40.76
C ALA A 206 3.29 11.95 40.97
N LEU A 207 2.43 12.53 40.12
CA LEU A 207 0.99 12.27 40.12
C LEU A 207 0.67 10.83 39.73
N ILE A 208 1.30 10.31 38.68
CA ILE A 208 1.13 8.93 38.22
C ILE A 208 1.59 7.94 39.31
N ASP A 209 2.74 8.18 39.92
CA ASP A 209 3.27 7.36 41.02
C ASP A 209 2.30 7.34 42.19
N LEU A 210 1.77 8.51 42.60
CA LEU A 210 0.77 8.61 43.67
C LEU A 210 -0.52 7.83 43.36
N LEU A 211 -1.03 7.90 42.12
CA LEU A 211 -2.20 7.13 41.69
C LEU A 211 -1.93 5.62 41.74
N ASN A 212 -0.75 5.20 41.28
CA ASN A 212 -0.34 3.80 41.27
C ASN A 212 -0.17 3.25 42.70
N ASP A 213 0.48 4.00 43.59
CA ASP A 213 0.69 3.64 45.00
C ASP A 213 -0.65 3.45 45.73
N LEU A 214 -1.63 4.31 45.44
CA LEU A 214 -2.99 4.24 45.99
C LEU A 214 -3.91 3.29 45.19
N ARG A 215 -3.40 2.64 44.14
CA ARG A 215 -4.12 1.71 43.26
C ARG A 215 -5.37 2.30 42.62
N ILE A 216 -5.34 3.59 42.32
CA ILE A 216 -6.42 4.32 41.65
C ILE A 216 -6.30 4.09 40.13
N LYS A 217 -7.40 3.68 39.51
CA LYS A 217 -7.46 3.26 38.10
C LYS A 217 -8.62 3.94 37.38
N ASN A 218 -8.62 3.86 36.05
CA ASN A 218 -9.63 4.44 35.16
C ASN A 218 -9.68 5.97 35.24
N ILE A 219 -8.51 6.60 35.34
CA ILE A 219 -8.35 8.04 35.42
C ILE A 219 -7.90 8.59 34.08
N THR A 220 -8.50 9.70 33.66
CA THR A 220 -8.02 10.52 32.54
C THR A 220 -7.27 11.73 33.08
N ILE A 221 -6.02 11.91 32.67
CA ILE A 221 -5.24 13.11 32.92
C ILE A 221 -5.28 13.96 31.65
N ALA A 222 -5.94 15.11 31.73
CA ALA A 222 -6.08 16.07 30.64
C ALA A 222 -5.09 17.23 30.83
N ILE A 223 -4.15 17.37 29.91
CA ILE A 223 -3.13 18.44 29.94
C ILE A 223 -3.61 19.58 29.05
N HIS A 224 -3.92 20.72 29.65
CA HIS A 224 -4.41 21.94 28.98
C HIS A 224 -3.29 22.91 28.58
N ASP A 225 -2.04 22.52 28.76
CA ASP A 225 -0.88 23.34 28.41
C ASP A 225 -0.60 23.30 26.89
N ASN A 226 -0.30 24.46 26.30
CA ASN A 226 -0.04 24.62 24.87
C ASN A 226 1.41 24.24 24.52
N ILE A 227 1.73 22.96 24.69
CA ILE A 227 3.08 22.42 24.48
C ILE A 227 3.42 22.44 22.98
N THR A 228 4.40 23.25 22.60
CA THR A 228 4.91 23.35 21.20
C THR A 228 6.21 22.57 20.99
N ASP A 229 6.90 22.22 22.06
CA ASP A 229 8.16 21.49 22.03
C ASP A 229 7.95 20.01 21.61
N LYS A 230 8.64 19.60 20.55
CA LYS A 230 8.51 18.26 19.97
C LYS A 230 9.03 17.15 20.89
N ASP A 231 10.10 17.41 21.64
CA ASP A 231 10.70 16.42 22.53
C ASP A 231 9.79 16.18 23.72
N ILE A 232 9.17 17.23 24.25
CA ILE A 232 8.16 17.11 25.30
C ILE A 232 6.96 16.30 24.80
N ILE A 233 6.45 16.60 23.60
CA ILE A 233 5.33 15.87 23.00
C ILE A 233 5.68 14.38 22.85
N GLU A 234 6.88 14.05 22.40
CA GLU A 234 7.30 12.65 22.23
C GLU A 234 7.42 11.93 23.58
N ARG A 235 7.97 12.61 24.61
CA ARG A 235 8.01 12.08 25.98
C ARG A 235 6.60 11.81 26.52
N ILE A 236 5.63 12.70 26.28
CA ILE A 236 4.24 12.48 26.68
C ILE A 236 3.63 11.25 25.99
N LYS A 237 3.94 11.01 24.70
CA LYS A 237 3.48 9.79 24.01
C LYS A 237 4.04 8.52 24.65
N VAL A 238 5.31 8.53 25.05
CA VAL A 238 5.95 7.41 25.75
C VAL A 238 5.25 7.17 27.09
N ILE A 239 5.13 8.20 27.93
CA ILE A 239 4.47 8.11 29.24
C ILE A 239 3.02 7.62 29.09
N LYS A 240 2.28 8.14 28.11
CA LYS A 240 0.91 7.69 27.78
C LYS A 240 0.87 6.21 27.46
N LYS A 241 1.79 5.70 26.64
CA LYS A 241 1.83 4.30 26.23
C LYS A 241 2.13 3.37 27.43
N GLU A 242 3.09 3.75 28.26
CA GLU A 242 3.51 2.96 29.43
C GLU A 242 2.41 2.84 30.49
N ASN A 243 1.59 3.88 30.65
CA ASN A 243 0.56 3.94 31.70
C ASN A 243 -0.82 3.42 31.27
N LYS A 244 -1.00 3.03 30.01
CA LYS A 244 -2.23 2.32 29.56
C LYS A 244 -2.50 1.06 30.39
N LYS A 245 -1.45 0.30 30.74
CA LYS A 245 -1.55 -0.93 31.56
C LYS A 245 -2.04 -0.67 32.99
N HIS A 246 -1.96 0.58 33.45
CA HIS A 246 -2.45 1.03 34.75
C HIS A 246 -3.84 1.68 34.66
N HIS A 247 -4.48 1.63 33.49
CA HIS A 247 -5.77 2.27 33.21
C HIS A 247 -5.75 3.78 33.48
N ILE A 248 -4.60 4.42 33.21
CA ILE A 248 -4.43 5.87 33.23
C ILE A 248 -4.35 6.33 31.78
N ASN A 249 -5.30 7.14 31.36
CA ASN A 249 -5.34 7.72 30.01
C ASN A 249 -4.82 9.15 30.06
N ILE A 250 -3.83 9.49 29.24
CA ILE A 250 -3.27 10.84 29.17
C ILE A 250 -3.68 11.47 27.85
N ILE A 251 -4.28 12.65 27.89
CA ILE A 251 -4.73 13.40 26.71
C ILE A 251 -4.19 14.82 26.73
N LEU A 252 -3.92 15.36 25.54
CA LEU A 252 -3.63 16.78 25.33
C LEU A 252 -4.95 17.46 24.99
N ALA A 253 -5.40 18.35 25.87
CA ALA A 253 -6.60 19.16 25.71
C ALA A 253 -6.18 20.52 25.14
N TYR A 254 -5.92 20.55 23.83
CA TYR A 254 -5.47 21.76 23.12
C TYR A 254 -6.46 22.92 23.26
N SER A 255 -5.94 24.16 23.36
CA SER A 255 -6.79 25.36 23.36
C SER A 255 -7.53 25.54 22.03
N SER A 256 -8.67 26.22 22.08
CA SER A 256 -9.44 26.57 20.87
C SER A 256 -8.58 27.32 19.84
N GLU A 257 -7.74 28.24 20.30
CA GLU A 257 -6.79 29.00 19.45
C GLU A 257 -5.77 28.10 18.72
N TYR A 258 -5.25 27.08 19.40
CA TYR A 258 -4.34 26.11 18.79
C TYR A 258 -5.05 25.28 17.72
N ILE A 259 -6.28 24.86 18.00
CA ILE A 259 -7.09 24.09 17.06
C ILE A 259 -7.39 24.94 15.82
N GLU A 260 -7.88 26.17 15.98
CA GLU A 260 -8.20 27.06 14.86
C GLU A 260 -6.98 27.34 13.98
N SER A 261 -5.81 27.61 14.57
CA SER A 261 -4.59 27.92 13.82
C SER A 261 -3.97 26.73 13.07
N ASN A 262 -4.27 25.48 13.47
CA ASN A 262 -3.67 24.28 12.88
C ASN A 262 -4.67 23.42 12.08
N TYR A 263 -5.97 23.53 12.34
CA TYR A 263 -7.00 22.74 11.67
C TYR A 263 -7.00 22.98 10.16
N ILE A 264 -6.92 24.24 9.73
CA ILE A 264 -6.89 24.59 8.29
C ILE A 264 -5.65 23.97 7.61
N LYS A 265 -4.48 24.03 8.26
CA LYS A 265 -3.24 23.44 7.73
C LYS A 265 -3.38 21.93 7.57
N GLN A 266 -3.93 21.25 8.57
CA GLN A 266 -4.16 19.81 8.53
C GLN A 266 -5.19 19.42 7.48
N LEU A 267 -6.28 20.19 7.35
CA LEU A 267 -7.33 19.98 6.35
C LEU A 267 -6.76 20.09 4.93
N ILE A 268 -5.99 21.15 4.65
CA ILE A 268 -5.32 21.35 3.36
C ILE A 268 -4.37 20.19 3.07
N ALA A 269 -3.50 19.84 4.01
CA ALA A 269 -2.53 18.76 3.82
C ALA A 269 -3.21 17.39 3.56
N THR A 270 -4.30 17.10 4.27
CA THR A 270 -5.07 15.86 4.09
C THR A 270 -5.79 15.85 2.75
N THR A 271 -6.39 16.98 2.37
CA THR A 271 -7.07 17.14 1.07
C THR A 271 -6.09 16.93 -0.09
N ILE A 272 -4.91 17.55 -0.04
CA ILE A 272 -3.86 17.37 -1.06
C ILE A 272 -3.46 15.90 -1.17
N LYS A 273 -3.23 15.22 -0.04
CA LYS A 273 -2.88 13.78 -0.05
C LYS A 273 -3.96 12.92 -0.70
N SER A 274 -5.24 13.18 -0.41
CA SER A 274 -6.36 12.46 -1.02
C SER A 274 -6.44 12.73 -2.53
N CYS A 275 -6.27 13.97 -2.97
CA CYS A 275 -6.25 14.31 -4.39
C CYS A 275 -5.10 13.60 -5.13
N CYS A 276 -3.89 13.56 -4.56
CA CYS A 276 -2.77 12.83 -5.16
C CYS A 276 -3.07 11.34 -5.33
N LEU A 277 -3.71 10.71 -4.35
CA LEU A 277 -4.08 9.30 -4.41
C LEU A 277 -5.10 9.02 -5.52
N ILE A 278 -6.08 9.91 -5.70
CA ILE A 278 -7.08 9.81 -6.78
C ILE A 278 -6.39 9.93 -8.15
N ILE A 279 -5.46 10.88 -8.32
CA ILE A 279 -4.73 11.06 -9.58
C ILE A 279 -3.90 9.82 -9.94
N ILE A 280 -3.23 9.21 -8.95
CA ILE A 280 -2.46 7.97 -9.14
C ILE A 280 -3.40 6.84 -9.60
N LEU A 281 -4.56 6.69 -8.96
CA LEU A 281 -5.54 5.65 -9.31
C LEU A 281 -6.08 5.85 -10.73
N LEU A 282 -6.44 7.08 -11.11
CA LEU A 282 -6.90 7.40 -12.47
C LEU A 282 -5.83 7.11 -13.52
N SER A 283 -4.57 7.45 -13.24
CA SER A 283 -3.45 7.18 -14.14
C SER A 283 -3.24 5.67 -14.33
N PHE A 284 -3.35 4.89 -13.24
CA PHE A 284 -3.26 3.44 -13.31
C PHE A 284 -4.40 2.82 -14.13
N MET A 285 -5.65 3.27 -13.92
CA MET A 285 -6.80 2.81 -14.70
C MET A 285 -6.65 3.11 -16.19
N ALA A 286 -6.18 4.30 -16.54
CA ALA A 286 -5.92 4.67 -17.94
C ALA A 286 -4.84 3.76 -18.57
N PHE A 287 -3.75 3.50 -17.85
CA PHE A 287 -2.69 2.61 -18.32
C PHE A 287 -3.20 1.17 -18.51
N ALA A 288 -3.96 0.65 -17.55
CA ALA A 288 -4.57 -0.67 -17.63
C ALA A 288 -5.53 -0.79 -18.83
N PHE A 289 -6.33 0.25 -19.09
CA PHE A 289 -7.23 0.30 -20.25
C PHE A 289 -6.47 0.29 -21.58
N VAL A 290 -5.39 1.08 -21.70
CA VAL A 290 -4.53 1.08 -22.90
C VAL A 290 -3.91 -0.30 -23.12
N PHE A 291 -3.37 -0.92 -22.06
CA PHE A 291 -2.79 -2.26 -22.14
C PHE A 291 -3.83 -3.32 -22.55
N TYR A 292 -5.03 -3.27 -21.95
CA TYR A 292 -6.14 -4.15 -22.31
C TYR A 292 -6.53 -4.02 -23.79
N ASN A 293 -6.72 -2.80 -24.28
CA ASN A 293 -7.07 -2.56 -25.68
C ASN A 293 -5.99 -3.06 -26.65
N ASN A 294 -4.72 -2.87 -26.30
CA ASN A 294 -3.60 -3.37 -27.10
C ASN A 294 -3.57 -4.91 -27.13
N LYS A 295 -3.80 -5.58 -25.99
CA LYS A 295 -3.88 -7.04 -25.92
C LYS A 295 -5.04 -7.59 -26.76
N LYS A 296 -6.23 -6.99 -26.61
CA LYS A 296 -7.41 -7.38 -27.38
C LYS A 296 -7.22 -7.20 -28.88
N SER A 297 -6.56 -6.11 -29.29
CA SER A 297 -6.21 -5.87 -30.70
C SER A 297 -5.27 -6.96 -31.25
N LEU A 298 -4.28 -7.38 -30.48
CA LEU A 298 -3.41 -8.51 -30.85
C LEU A 298 -4.18 -9.83 -30.95
N GLU A 299 -5.02 -10.14 -29.96
CA GLU A 299 -5.85 -11.36 -29.96
C GLU A 299 -6.78 -11.42 -31.18
N ASN A 300 -7.44 -10.32 -31.52
CA ASN A 300 -8.31 -10.25 -32.70
C ASN A 300 -7.56 -10.52 -34.01
N VAL A 301 -6.37 -9.91 -34.17
CA VAL A 301 -5.55 -10.10 -35.38
C VAL A 301 -5.03 -11.53 -35.45
N ASN A 302 -4.56 -12.09 -34.34
CA ASN A 302 -4.10 -13.47 -34.28
C ASN A 302 -5.23 -14.45 -34.60
N ALA A 303 -6.44 -14.25 -34.07
CA ALA A 303 -7.58 -15.10 -34.39
C ALA A 303 -7.91 -15.09 -35.90
N ILE A 304 -7.79 -13.93 -36.57
CA ILE A 304 -7.95 -13.86 -38.03
C ILE A 304 -6.82 -14.62 -38.74
N LYS A 305 -5.57 -14.45 -38.31
CA LYS A 305 -4.42 -15.19 -38.87
C LYS A 305 -4.55 -16.70 -38.69
N ASP A 306 -4.99 -17.16 -37.52
CA ASP A 306 -5.18 -18.56 -37.20
C ASP A 306 -6.26 -19.17 -38.11
N ASN A 307 -7.41 -18.49 -38.25
CA ASN A 307 -8.47 -18.91 -39.17
C ASN A 307 -8.01 -18.98 -40.63
N ILE A 308 -7.19 -18.02 -41.08
CA ILE A 308 -6.61 -18.04 -42.42
C ILE A 308 -5.68 -19.24 -42.58
N THR A 309 -4.81 -19.48 -41.61
CA THR A 309 -3.84 -20.59 -41.64
C THR A 309 -4.55 -21.94 -41.65
N GLU A 310 -5.55 -22.12 -40.79
CA GLU A 310 -6.37 -23.35 -40.74
C GLU A 310 -7.11 -23.58 -42.08
N TYR A 311 -7.68 -22.52 -42.68
CA TYR A 311 -8.32 -22.63 -43.99
C TYR A 311 -7.32 -23.04 -45.09
N LEU A 312 -6.14 -22.42 -45.11
CA LEU A 312 -5.09 -22.75 -46.07
C LEU A 312 -4.60 -24.19 -45.91
N ASP A 313 -4.34 -24.64 -44.67
CA ASP A 313 -3.91 -26.01 -44.38
C ASP A 313 -4.95 -27.04 -44.82
N ASN A 314 -6.24 -26.76 -44.60
CA ASN A 314 -7.33 -27.63 -45.05
C ASN A 314 -7.44 -27.65 -46.58
N LYS A 315 -7.30 -26.50 -47.25
CA LYS A 315 -7.31 -26.41 -48.71
C LYS A 315 -6.14 -27.17 -49.35
N ILE A 316 -4.96 -27.12 -48.74
CA ILE A 316 -3.79 -27.88 -49.21
C ILE A 316 -4.03 -29.39 -49.06
N LYS A 317 -4.55 -29.84 -47.92
CA LYS A 317 -4.91 -31.26 -47.71
C LYS A 317 -5.98 -31.77 -48.66
N GLU A 318 -7.03 -30.98 -48.92
CA GLU A 318 -8.06 -31.33 -49.92
C GLU A 318 -7.47 -31.52 -51.32
N ASN A 319 -6.45 -30.74 -51.69
CA ASN A 319 -5.79 -30.87 -52.99
C ASN A 319 -4.80 -32.06 -53.03
N GLU A 320 -4.20 -32.43 -51.90
CA GLU A 320 -3.34 -33.61 -51.78
C GLU A 320 -4.14 -34.92 -51.83
N ASP A 321 -5.31 -34.99 -51.18
CA ASP A 321 -6.18 -36.18 -51.16
C ASP A 321 -6.86 -36.43 -52.53
N ASN A 322 -7.23 -35.37 -53.27
CA ASN A 322 -7.86 -35.49 -54.59
C ASN A 322 -6.90 -35.94 -55.71
N ASN A 323 -5.59 -36.02 -55.45
CA ASN A 323 -4.58 -36.42 -56.42
C ASN A 323 -4.17 -37.92 -56.30
N GLN A 324 -4.88 -38.71 -55.48
CA GLN A 324 -4.65 -40.16 -55.33
C GLN A 324 -5.62 -41.07 -56.11
N ASP A 325 -6.65 -40.55 -56.79
CA ASP A 325 -7.57 -41.36 -57.60
C ASP A 325 -7.30 -41.20 -59.11
N ILE A 326 -6.23 -41.84 -59.60
CA ILE A 326 -6.17 -42.28 -61.00
C ILE A 326 -6.32 -43.80 -60.98
N PRO A 327 -7.43 -44.38 -61.48
CA PRO A 327 -7.55 -45.82 -61.62
C PRO A 327 -6.54 -46.32 -62.64
N ASN A 328 -5.64 -47.19 -62.19
CA ASN A 328 -4.86 -48.08 -63.03
C ASN A 328 -5.84 -48.95 -63.85
N PRO A 329 -5.84 -48.94 -65.19
CA PRO A 329 -6.77 -49.73 -65.97
C PRO A 329 -6.19 -51.13 -66.15
N ASP A 330 -6.20 -51.93 -65.09
CA ASP A 330 -6.02 -53.39 -65.16
C ASP A 330 -6.40 -54.00 -63.79
N ASP A 331 -7.64 -54.46 -63.67
CA ASP A 331 -8.01 -55.69 -62.96
C ASP A 331 -9.53 -55.89 -62.99
N ASN A 332 -10.02 -56.63 -63.99
CA ASN A 332 -11.35 -57.25 -63.95
C ASN A 332 -11.21 -58.70 -63.50
N ASN A 333 -11.79 -58.98 -62.34
CA ASN A 333 -11.93 -60.28 -61.72
C ASN A 333 -12.96 -61.14 -62.45
N SER A 334 -12.65 -62.41 -62.77
CA SER A 334 -13.64 -63.50 -62.76
C SER A 334 -12.98 -64.88 -62.70
N SER A 335 -13.56 -65.73 -61.87
CA SER A 335 -13.11 -67.05 -61.47
C SER A 335 -13.43 -68.16 -62.48
N GLU A 336 -12.51 -69.15 -62.53
CA GLU A 336 -12.75 -70.60 -62.66
C GLU A 336 -13.42 -71.19 -63.93
N ILE A 337 -12.64 -71.95 -64.74
CA ILE A 337 -12.79 -73.40 -65.03
C ILE A 337 -12.14 -73.82 -66.40
N THR A 338 -11.23 -74.82 -66.31
CA THR A 338 -10.73 -75.84 -67.29
C THR A 338 -9.99 -75.49 -68.59
N ASN A 339 -8.66 -75.78 -68.59
CA ASN A 339 -7.86 -76.74 -69.38
C ASN A 339 -8.06 -76.94 -70.92
N PRO A 340 -7.07 -77.51 -71.67
CA PRO A 340 -6.23 -76.80 -72.65
C PRO A 340 -6.31 -77.39 -74.08
N ASP A 341 -5.82 -76.69 -75.12
CA ASP A 341 -4.91 -77.23 -76.16
C ASP A 341 -4.70 -76.31 -77.38
N ASN A 342 -3.42 -76.24 -77.77
CA ASN A 342 -2.80 -76.29 -79.10
C ASN A 342 -3.15 -75.34 -80.28
N ASN A 343 -2.06 -74.67 -80.72
CA ASN A 343 -1.50 -74.55 -82.08
C ASN A 343 -2.40 -74.15 -83.26
N GLU A 344 -2.02 -73.09 -83.98
CA GLU A 344 -1.30 -73.18 -85.28
C GLU A 344 -1.13 -71.78 -85.95
N ILE A 345 0.12 -71.52 -86.35
CA ILE A 345 0.64 -70.63 -87.41
C ILE A 345 0.45 -71.38 -88.77
N PRO A 346 0.53 -70.86 -90.04
CA PRO A 346 1.14 -69.62 -90.60
C PRO A 346 0.39 -68.95 -91.80
N ASP A 347 0.95 -67.83 -92.33
CA ASP A 347 1.50 -67.68 -93.71
C ASP A 347 1.37 -66.24 -94.31
N ASN A 348 2.47 -65.46 -94.22
CA ASN A 348 3.30 -64.78 -95.26
C ASN A 348 2.72 -64.30 -96.64
N PRO A 349 3.42 -63.51 -97.52
CA PRO A 349 4.56 -62.56 -97.39
C PRO A 349 4.42 -61.18 -98.13
N ASP A 350 5.51 -60.38 -98.03
CA ASP A 350 6.09 -59.40 -99.00
C ASP A 350 5.49 -57.97 -99.07
N THR A 351 6.25 -56.85 -99.05
CA THR A 351 7.66 -56.55 -99.42
C THR A 351 8.17 -55.20 -98.85
N ASN A 352 9.49 -55.16 -98.59
CA ASN A 352 10.53 -54.11 -98.80
C ASN A 352 10.49 -52.68 -98.19
N ASP A 353 11.48 -52.49 -97.29
CA ASP A 353 12.60 -51.53 -97.28
C ASP A 353 12.47 -50.02 -96.99
N THR A 354 13.42 -49.63 -96.13
CA THR A 354 14.04 -48.32 -95.80
C THR A 354 13.38 -47.37 -94.78
N PRO A 355 14.13 -46.90 -93.76
CA PRO A 355 13.61 -46.03 -92.71
C PRO A 355 13.83 -44.55 -93.03
N ASP A 356 12.74 -43.82 -93.27
CA ASP A 356 12.71 -42.35 -93.30
C ASP A 356 12.24 -41.80 -91.95
N VAL A 357 13.04 -40.90 -91.39
CA VAL A 357 12.73 -40.05 -90.25
C VAL A 357 11.76 -38.96 -90.71
N PRO A 358 10.55 -38.80 -90.13
CA PRO A 358 9.70 -37.67 -90.43
C PRO A 358 9.88 -36.53 -89.42
N ASP A 359 10.11 -35.36 -90.02
CA ASP A 359 9.78 -34.00 -89.60
C ASP A 359 8.49 -33.88 -88.78
N ASN A 360 8.53 -33.12 -87.67
CA ASN A 360 7.34 -32.66 -86.94
C ASN A 360 7.48 -31.16 -86.63
N ASN A 361 6.98 -30.34 -87.56
CA ASN A 361 6.49 -28.99 -87.29
C ASN A 361 5.07 -29.09 -86.70
N GLU A 362 4.92 -29.01 -85.37
CA GLU A 362 3.66 -28.67 -84.71
C GLU A 362 3.77 -27.29 -84.03
N PRO A 363 2.74 -26.43 -84.12
CA PRO A 363 2.73 -25.13 -83.44
C PRO A 363 2.58 -25.32 -81.93
N PRO A 364 3.24 -24.50 -81.08
CA PRO A 364 3.17 -24.68 -79.63
C PRO A 364 1.76 -24.37 -79.11
N THR A 365 1.17 -25.36 -78.43
CA THR A 365 0.01 -25.21 -77.55
C THR A 365 0.28 -24.16 -76.46
N PRO A 366 -0.72 -23.33 -76.09
CA PRO A 366 -0.54 -22.28 -75.09
C PRO A 366 -0.34 -22.91 -73.71
N VAL A 367 0.79 -22.59 -73.07
CA VAL A 367 1.06 -22.90 -71.65
C VAL A 367 0.08 -22.08 -70.81
N VAL A 368 -0.86 -22.73 -70.11
CA VAL A 368 -1.68 -22.09 -69.09
C VAL A 368 -0.79 -21.89 -67.87
N GLU A 369 -0.41 -20.65 -67.56
CA GLU A 369 0.33 -20.33 -66.33
C GLU A 369 -0.52 -20.68 -65.10
N GLU A 370 0.00 -21.55 -64.23
CA GLU A 370 -0.68 -22.00 -63.02
C GLU A 370 -0.66 -20.90 -61.95
N LYS A 371 -1.84 -20.39 -61.57
CA LYS A 371 -1.97 -19.32 -60.56
C LYS A 371 -1.54 -19.81 -59.18
N ASN A 372 -1.01 -18.90 -58.36
CA ASN A 372 -0.59 -19.17 -56.99
C ASN A 372 -1.76 -19.74 -56.15
N PRO A 373 -1.71 -21.02 -55.73
CA PRO A 373 -2.84 -21.70 -55.09
C PRO A 373 -3.16 -21.10 -53.71
N VAL A 374 -2.17 -20.57 -52.99
CA VAL A 374 -2.36 -19.92 -51.69
C VAL A 374 -3.16 -18.63 -51.85
N ILE A 375 -2.79 -17.78 -52.82
CA ILE A 375 -3.51 -16.52 -53.05
C ILE A 375 -4.92 -16.79 -53.60
N MET A 376 -5.09 -17.81 -54.43
CA MET A 376 -6.40 -18.24 -54.90
C MET A 376 -7.30 -18.71 -53.76
N ALA A 377 -6.79 -19.53 -52.83
CA ALA A 377 -7.54 -19.94 -51.65
C ALA A 377 -7.92 -18.74 -50.75
N LEU A 378 -7.04 -17.76 -50.59
CA LEU A 378 -7.36 -16.54 -49.81
C LEU A 378 -8.46 -15.70 -50.45
N LYS A 379 -8.60 -15.72 -51.78
CA LYS A 379 -9.70 -15.03 -52.48
C LYS A 379 -11.07 -15.62 -52.15
N ASP A 380 -11.14 -16.89 -51.76
CA ASP A 380 -12.39 -17.50 -51.28
C ASP A 380 -12.83 -16.92 -49.93
N LEU A 381 -11.86 -16.60 -49.05
CA LEU A 381 -12.13 -15.97 -47.75
C LEU A 381 -12.42 -14.47 -47.90
N ASN A 382 -11.65 -13.78 -48.74
CA ASN A 382 -11.88 -12.39 -49.09
C ASN A 382 -11.51 -12.13 -50.55
N SER A 383 -12.52 -11.86 -51.37
CA SER A 383 -12.41 -11.51 -52.79
C SER A 383 -11.42 -10.40 -53.10
N ASP A 384 -11.20 -9.50 -52.13
CA ASP A 384 -10.37 -8.31 -52.26
C ASP A 384 -8.88 -8.64 -52.06
N THR A 385 -8.53 -9.90 -51.77
CA THR A 385 -7.14 -10.34 -51.62
C THR A 385 -6.38 -10.17 -52.93
N VAL A 386 -5.22 -9.52 -52.86
CA VAL A 386 -4.31 -9.28 -53.99
C VAL A 386 -2.93 -9.90 -53.81
N GLY A 387 -2.59 -10.34 -52.59
CA GLY A 387 -1.33 -11.05 -52.36
C GLY A 387 -1.06 -11.35 -50.88
N TRP A 388 0.19 -11.69 -50.57
CA TRP A 388 0.69 -11.93 -49.22
C TRP A 388 2.04 -11.25 -48.99
N LEU A 389 2.18 -10.51 -47.89
CA LEU A 389 3.42 -9.83 -47.49
C LEU A 389 4.05 -10.49 -46.27
N ASN A 390 5.34 -10.80 -46.34
CA ASN A 390 6.16 -11.19 -45.19
C ASN A 390 7.45 -10.36 -45.15
N VAL A 391 7.76 -9.82 -43.97
CA VAL A 391 9.01 -9.08 -43.71
C VAL A 391 9.78 -9.81 -42.59
N PRO A 392 10.96 -10.40 -42.87
CA PRO A 392 11.73 -11.16 -41.88
C PRO A 392 12.08 -10.36 -40.63
N GLU A 393 12.22 -11.04 -39.49
CA GLU A 393 12.54 -10.41 -38.18
C GLU A 393 11.55 -9.29 -37.78
N THR A 394 10.31 -9.40 -38.25
CA THR A 394 9.18 -8.57 -37.84
C THR A 394 7.93 -9.45 -37.61
N THR A 395 6.84 -8.87 -37.14
CA THR A 395 5.53 -9.55 -37.05
C THR A 395 4.69 -9.36 -38.31
N ILE A 396 5.26 -8.78 -39.38
CA ILE A 396 4.58 -8.52 -40.64
C ILE A 396 4.56 -9.79 -41.47
N ASP A 397 3.39 -10.40 -41.50
CA ASP A 397 3.10 -11.64 -42.21
C ASP A 397 1.58 -11.71 -42.40
N TYR A 398 1.09 -11.12 -43.50
CA TYR A 398 -0.33 -10.83 -43.70
C TYR A 398 -0.76 -10.98 -45.17
N PRO A 399 -2.00 -11.44 -45.43
CA PRO A 399 -2.65 -11.19 -46.70
C PRO A 399 -2.81 -9.70 -46.94
N ILE A 400 -2.61 -9.29 -48.18
CA ILE A 400 -2.83 -7.94 -48.67
C ILE A 400 -4.18 -7.92 -49.39
N VAL A 401 -5.01 -6.94 -49.05
CA VAL A 401 -6.29 -6.69 -49.71
C VAL A 401 -6.27 -5.37 -50.47
N GLN A 402 -7.18 -5.17 -51.41
CA GLN A 402 -7.30 -3.90 -52.13
C GLN A 402 -8.76 -3.50 -52.25
N ALA A 403 -9.06 -2.24 -51.96
CA ALA A 403 -10.37 -1.63 -52.20
C ALA A 403 -10.30 -0.63 -53.36
N SER A 404 -11.44 -0.06 -53.75
CA SER A 404 -11.52 1.03 -54.74
C SER A 404 -11.02 2.38 -54.20
N ASP A 405 -10.62 2.44 -52.92
CA ASP A 405 -10.07 3.60 -52.24
C ASP A 405 -9.00 3.18 -51.22
N ASN A 406 -8.32 4.17 -50.62
CA ASN A 406 -7.32 3.94 -49.56
C ASN A 406 -7.91 4.08 -48.13
N ASP A 407 -9.22 4.18 -47.98
CA ASP A 407 -9.91 4.49 -46.71
C ASP A 407 -10.60 3.28 -46.09
N TYR A 408 -11.12 2.36 -46.91
CA TYR A 408 -11.94 1.25 -46.46
C TYR A 408 -11.19 0.35 -45.47
N TYR A 409 -10.03 -0.17 -45.87
CA TYR A 409 -9.21 -1.08 -45.05
C TYR A 409 -8.38 -0.37 -43.97
N LEU A 410 -8.44 0.97 -43.88
CA LEU A 410 -7.98 1.67 -42.67
C LEU A 410 -8.88 1.39 -41.46
N LYS A 411 -10.14 1.00 -41.67
CA LYS A 411 -11.14 0.82 -40.60
C LYS A 411 -11.83 -0.54 -40.64
N HIS A 412 -11.39 -1.45 -41.51
CA HIS A 412 -11.91 -2.80 -41.64
C HIS A 412 -10.76 -3.82 -41.65
N ASN A 413 -10.99 -4.98 -41.03
CA ASN A 413 -10.05 -6.10 -41.03
C ASN A 413 -10.23 -6.99 -42.28
N PHE A 414 -9.47 -8.08 -42.38
CA PHE A 414 -9.55 -9.05 -43.49
C PHE A 414 -10.96 -9.59 -43.74
N ASN A 415 -11.76 -9.79 -42.68
CA ASN A 415 -13.13 -10.32 -42.80
C ASN A 415 -14.15 -9.23 -43.16
N LYS A 416 -13.68 -8.04 -43.61
CA LYS A 416 -14.48 -6.85 -43.89
C LYS A 416 -15.27 -6.32 -42.69
N ALA A 417 -14.92 -6.74 -41.47
CA ALA A 417 -15.55 -6.27 -40.23
C ALA A 417 -14.83 -5.02 -39.72
N ARG A 418 -15.56 -4.09 -39.07
CA ARG A 418 -14.98 -2.87 -38.51
C ARG A 418 -13.93 -3.20 -37.44
N ASP A 419 -12.72 -2.66 -37.62
CA ASP A 419 -11.61 -2.82 -36.69
C ASP A 419 -10.73 -1.56 -36.70
N TYR A 420 -10.44 -1.01 -35.52
CA TYR A 420 -9.53 0.12 -35.37
C TYR A 420 -8.08 -0.19 -35.75
N SER A 421 -7.74 -1.46 -35.85
CA SER A 421 -6.44 -1.92 -36.31
C SER A 421 -6.34 -1.88 -37.84
N GLY A 422 -7.46 -1.81 -38.55
CA GLY A 422 -7.53 -1.94 -40.02
C GLY A 422 -6.98 -3.27 -40.51
N TRP A 423 -6.52 -3.28 -41.76
CA TRP A 423 -5.75 -4.38 -42.35
C TRP A 423 -4.56 -3.88 -43.16
N VAL A 424 -3.76 -4.79 -43.70
CA VAL A 424 -2.70 -4.48 -44.67
C VAL A 424 -3.31 -4.41 -46.06
N PHE A 425 -3.18 -3.29 -46.76
CA PHE A 425 -3.85 -3.08 -48.05
C PHE A 425 -2.99 -2.37 -49.09
N MET A 426 -3.22 -2.69 -50.35
CA MET A 426 -2.58 -2.08 -51.51
C MET A 426 -3.26 -0.75 -51.88
N ASN A 427 -2.49 0.20 -52.39
CA ASN A 427 -3.00 1.46 -52.92
C ASN A 427 -4.03 1.22 -54.04
N TYR A 428 -5.16 1.91 -54.01
CA TYR A 428 -6.23 1.77 -55.03
C TYR A 428 -5.77 2.12 -56.45
N ALA A 429 -4.74 2.96 -56.58
CA ALA A 429 -4.17 3.37 -57.87
C ALA A 429 -3.28 2.27 -58.49
N ASN A 430 -2.91 1.25 -57.72
CA ASN A 430 -2.15 0.13 -58.26
C ASN A 430 -3.06 -0.90 -58.94
N SER A 431 -2.54 -1.58 -59.96
CA SER A 431 -3.23 -2.70 -60.59
C SER A 431 -3.01 -4.00 -59.80
N SER A 432 -4.09 -4.75 -59.57
CA SER A 432 -4.06 -6.07 -58.92
C SER A 432 -3.81 -7.24 -59.87
N THR A 433 -3.71 -6.96 -61.18
CA THR A 433 -3.49 -7.99 -62.21
C THR A 433 -2.15 -7.83 -62.92
N VAL A 434 -1.65 -6.60 -63.04
CA VAL A 434 -0.38 -6.27 -63.69
C VAL A 434 0.42 -5.38 -62.77
N MET A 435 1.66 -5.75 -62.46
CA MET A 435 2.49 -5.01 -61.51
C MET A 435 2.98 -3.67 -62.07
N ASP A 436 2.56 -2.58 -61.45
CA ASP A 436 3.04 -1.22 -61.73
C ASP A 436 4.53 -1.06 -61.38
N GLN A 437 5.16 0.01 -61.88
CA GLN A 437 6.57 0.29 -61.57
C GLN A 437 6.83 0.45 -60.07
N ASN A 438 5.89 1.02 -59.32
CA ASN A 438 5.91 1.07 -57.86
C ASN A 438 4.58 0.58 -57.27
N THR A 439 4.62 -0.60 -56.63
CA THR A 439 3.50 -1.14 -55.87
C THR A 439 3.54 -0.57 -54.45
N ILE A 440 2.45 0.00 -53.96
CA ILE A 440 2.41 0.65 -52.65
C ILE A 440 1.45 -0.10 -51.73
N ILE A 441 1.95 -0.45 -50.54
CA ILE A 441 1.19 -1.13 -49.49
C ILE A 441 1.18 -0.26 -48.22
N PHE A 442 -0.01 -0.12 -47.65
CA PHE A 442 -0.28 0.62 -46.43
C PHE A 442 -0.75 -0.32 -45.31
N ALA A 443 -0.42 0.05 -44.07
CA ALA A 443 -1.09 -0.47 -42.88
C ALA A 443 -0.88 0.45 -41.69
N HIS A 444 -1.70 0.31 -40.64
CA HIS A 444 -1.52 1.06 -39.40
C HIS A 444 -0.22 0.70 -38.68
N ASN A 445 0.44 1.69 -38.06
CA ASN A 445 1.57 1.46 -37.15
C ASN A 445 1.03 1.14 -35.76
N ARG A 446 0.66 -0.13 -35.54
CA ARG A 446 0.13 -0.58 -34.25
C ARG A 446 1.25 -0.93 -33.26
N TYR A 447 2.18 0.01 -33.03
CA TYR A 447 3.43 -0.17 -32.27
C TYR A 447 3.29 -0.97 -30.96
N TYR A 448 2.32 -0.61 -30.11
CA TYR A 448 2.15 -1.26 -28.79
C TYR A 448 1.63 -2.69 -28.88
N SER A 449 0.71 -2.98 -29.80
CA SER A 449 0.21 -4.35 -30.04
C SER A 449 1.12 -5.17 -30.96
N LYS A 450 2.03 -4.51 -31.69
CA LYS A 450 2.92 -5.08 -32.72
C LYS A 450 2.18 -5.76 -33.89
N THR A 451 0.91 -5.44 -34.12
CA THR A 451 0.16 -5.95 -35.28
C THR A 451 0.35 -5.04 -36.50
N MET A 452 -0.12 -5.46 -37.69
CA MET A 452 -0.03 -4.68 -38.93
C MET A 452 1.43 -4.22 -39.20
N PHE A 453 1.66 -2.95 -39.53
CA PHE A 453 3.00 -2.38 -39.71
C PHE A 453 3.62 -1.86 -38.40
N GLY A 454 3.10 -2.30 -37.24
CA GLY A 454 3.59 -1.91 -35.91
C GLY A 454 5.08 -2.18 -35.67
N THR A 455 5.67 -3.10 -36.43
CA THR A 455 7.11 -3.45 -36.36
C THR A 455 7.90 -3.03 -37.60
N LEU A 456 7.29 -2.34 -38.58
CA LEU A 456 7.98 -1.96 -39.83
C LEU A 456 9.21 -1.08 -39.56
N SER A 457 9.14 -0.21 -38.54
CA SER A 457 10.26 0.62 -38.09
C SER A 457 11.51 -0.17 -37.66
N SER A 458 11.39 -1.48 -37.39
CA SER A 458 12.54 -2.34 -37.12
C SER A 458 13.45 -2.50 -38.32
N VAL A 459 12.94 -2.39 -39.55
CA VAL A 459 13.73 -2.39 -40.80
C VAL A 459 14.78 -1.27 -40.77
N GLY A 460 14.45 -0.14 -40.15
CA GLY A 460 15.36 0.98 -40.03
C GLY A 460 16.43 0.84 -38.94
N LYS A 461 16.42 -0.24 -38.16
CA LYS A 461 17.42 -0.46 -37.12
C LYS A 461 18.66 -1.12 -37.69
N LYS A 462 19.83 -0.68 -37.24
CA LYS A 462 21.14 -1.22 -37.65
C LYS A 462 21.24 -2.74 -37.57
N ALA A 463 20.70 -3.35 -36.53
CA ALA A 463 20.70 -4.80 -36.38
C ALA A 463 19.90 -5.53 -37.47
N TRP A 464 18.89 -4.89 -38.06
CA TRP A 464 18.07 -5.47 -39.12
C TRP A 464 18.76 -5.33 -40.47
N TYR A 465 19.09 -4.11 -40.91
CA TYR A 465 19.60 -3.87 -42.27
C TYR A 465 21.05 -4.34 -42.50
N GLN A 466 21.81 -4.60 -41.43
CA GLN A 466 23.15 -5.20 -41.55
C GLN A 466 23.13 -6.72 -41.61
N ASN A 467 21.99 -7.36 -41.32
CA ASN A 467 21.85 -8.80 -41.46
C ASN A 467 21.40 -9.11 -42.89
N ALA A 468 22.33 -9.62 -43.70
CA ALA A 468 22.05 -9.95 -45.11
C ALA A 468 20.87 -10.93 -45.30
N LYS A 469 20.55 -11.76 -44.30
CA LYS A 469 19.39 -12.66 -44.36
C LYS A 469 18.04 -11.95 -44.24
N ASN A 470 18.02 -10.73 -43.71
CA ASN A 470 16.79 -9.97 -43.46
C ASN A 470 16.38 -9.11 -44.66
N ASN A 471 17.32 -8.76 -45.53
CA ASN A 471 17.10 -7.76 -46.59
C ASN A 471 16.17 -8.23 -47.71
N LEU A 472 15.81 -9.52 -47.76
CA LEU A 472 14.85 -10.09 -48.71
C LEU A 472 13.47 -10.27 -48.06
N ILE A 473 12.50 -9.46 -48.45
CA ILE A 473 11.10 -9.61 -48.07
C ILE A 473 10.33 -10.37 -49.17
N THR A 474 9.16 -10.92 -48.86
CA THR A 474 8.30 -11.54 -49.88
C THR A 474 7.00 -10.77 -50.02
N TYR A 475 6.64 -10.48 -51.26
CA TYR A 475 5.29 -10.09 -51.63
C TYR A 475 4.89 -11.00 -52.78
N ASN A 476 3.95 -11.91 -52.54
CA ASN A 476 3.47 -12.88 -53.53
C ASN A 476 2.10 -12.43 -54.02
N ASP A 477 1.87 -12.45 -55.32
CA ASP A 477 0.56 -12.17 -55.93
C ASP A 477 -0.06 -13.45 -56.51
N VAL A 478 -1.15 -13.29 -57.26
CA VAL A 478 -1.86 -14.41 -57.89
C VAL A 478 -0.99 -15.14 -58.93
N ASN A 479 0.05 -14.51 -59.46
CA ASN A 479 0.82 -15.01 -60.60
C ASN A 479 2.19 -15.57 -60.17
N ALA A 480 2.81 -15.02 -59.11
CA ALA A 480 4.18 -15.40 -58.76
C ALA A 480 4.51 -15.31 -57.26
N GLU A 481 5.46 -16.13 -56.85
CA GLU A 481 6.21 -15.93 -55.60
C GLU A 481 7.40 -15.01 -55.86
N MET A 482 7.46 -13.89 -55.14
CA MET A 482 8.44 -12.83 -55.44
C MET A 482 9.27 -12.45 -54.23
N LYS A 483 10.57 -12.27 -54.48
CA LYS A 483 11.55 -11.79 -53.51
C LYS A 483 11.90 -10.35 -53.83
N TRP A 484 11.93 -9.53 -52.78
CA TRP A 484 12.15 -8.09 -52.89
C TRP A 484 13.29 -7.69 -51.98
N GLU A 485 14.33 -7.08 -52.55
CA GLU A 485 15.50 -6.65 -51.77
C GLU A 485 15.33 -5.21 -51.31
N VAL A 486 15.33 -5.01 -49.99
CA VAL A 486 15.18 -3.69 -49.36
C VAL A 486 16.42 -2.84 -49.66
N PHE A 487 16.20 -1.66 -50.25
CA PHE A 487 17.29 -0.75 -50.61
C PHE A 487 17.20 0.62 -49.91
N ALA A 488 16.05 0.96 -49.32
CA ALA A 488 15.91 2.19 -48.54
C ALA A 488 14.87 2.08 -47.42
N ALA A 489 15.11 2.79 -46.31
CA ALA A 489 14.09 3.04 -45.29
C ALA A 489 14.30 4.43 -44.67
N TYR A 490 13.22 5.16 -44.40
CA TYR A 490 13.31 6.52 -43.86
C TYR A 490 12.03 6.99 -43.17
N THR A 491 12.15 8.08 -42.42
CA THR A 491 11.01 8.84 -41.87
C THR A 491 10.89 10.17 -42.60
N ILE A 492 9.69 10.51 -43.03
CA ILE A 492 9.40 11.74 -43.80
C ILE A 492 8.08 12.36 -43.31
N PRO A 493 7.91 13.70 -43.33
CA PRO A 493 6.59 14.30 -43.18
C PRO A 493 5.59 13.73 -44.18
N VAL A 494 4.28 13.83 -43.88
CA VAL A 494 3.23 13.40 -44.81
C VAL A 494 3.34 14.18 -46.13
N THR A 495 3.72 13.48 -47.19
CA THR A 495 3.82 13.96 -48.58
C THR A 495 3.40 12.84 -49.52
N ASP A 496 3.04 13.19 -50.76
CA ASP A 496 2.58 12.21 -51.76
C ASP A 496 3.66 11.86 -52.79
N ASP A 497 4.81 12.54 -52.77
CA ASP A 497 5.85 12.44 -53.79
C ASP A 497 6.59 11.09 -53.80
N TYR A 498 6.40 10.23 -52.78
CA TYR A 498 6.88 8.85 -52.76
C TYR A 498 5.80 7.82 -53.12
N LEU A 499 4.58 8.30 -53.42
CA LEU A 499 3.39 7.48 -53.74
C LEU A 499 3.10 7.40 -55.25
N GLU A 500 4.02 7.86 -56.08
CA GLU A 500 3.94 7.71 -57.54
C GLU A 500 4.00 6.22 -57.92
N THR A 501 3.03 5.74 -58.71
CA THR A 501 2.91 4.31 -59.07
C THR A 501 3.56 3.97 -60.41
N ASN A 502 3.55 4.89 -61.37
CA ASN A 502 4.08 4.71 -62.73
C ASN A 502 4.79 5.98 -63.21
N PHE A 503 5.74 5.85 -64.13
CA PHE A 503 6.60 6.94 -64.58
C PHE A 503 6.53 7.10 -66.09
N SER A 504 6.64 8.33 -66.58
CA SER A 504 6.49 8.61 -68.02
C SER A 504 7.65 8.08 -68.85
N ASN A 505 8.83 7.98 -68.24
CA ASN A 505 10.07 7.55 -68.88
C ASN A 505 11.08 7.04 -67.83
N GLN A 506 12.19 6.45 -68.31
CA GLN A 506 13.24 5.89 -67.46
C GLN A 506 13.96 6.96 -66.63
N GLU A 507 14.09 8.18 -67.13
CA GLU A 507 14.75 9.29 -66.42
C GLU A 507 13.95 9.68 -65.16
N GLU A 508 12.63 9.81 -65.27
CA GLU A 508 11.73 10.06 -64.14
C GLU A 508 11.82 8.94 -63.09
N PHE A 509 11.85 7.67 -63.53
CA PHE A 509 12.03 6.54 -62.63
C PHE A 509 13.36 6.61 -61.88
N PHE A 510 14.48 6.87 -62.56
CA PHE A 510 15.78 7.00 -61.89
C PHE A 510 15.86 8.21 -60.97
N ASN A 511 15.23 9.33 -61.32
CA ASN A 511 15.11 10.49 -60.45
C ASN A 511 14.34 10.14 -59.16
N PHE A 512 13.27 9.36 -59.28
CA PHE A 512 12.52 8.83 -58.13
C PHE A 512 13.36 7.91 -57.25
N ILE A 513 14.11 6.96 -57.85
CA ILE A 513 15.02 6.08 -57.11
C ILE A 513 16.12 6.88 -56.38
N ASN A 514 16.69 7.90 -57.02
CA ASN A 514 17.70 8.76 -56.41
C ASN A 514 17.13 9.57 -55.24
N LEU A 515 15.91 10.08 -55.39
CA LEU A 515 15.18 10.75 -54.30
C LEU A 515 15.01 9.81 -53.11
N ILE A 516 14.54 8.58 -53.33
CA ILE A 516 14.39 7.55 -52.29
C ILE A 516 15.72 7.25 -51.59
N ARG A 517 16.79 7.02 -52.36
CA ARG A 517 18.13 6.74 -51.81
C ARG A 517 18.65 7.91 -50.99
N SER A 518 18.41 9.15 -51.41
CA SER A 518 18.83 10.35 -50.68
C SER A 518 18.18 10.49 -49.31
N ARG A 519 16.98 9.91 -49.13
CA ARG A 519 16.22 9.91 -47.87
C ARG A 519 16.62 8.77 -46.94
N SER A 520 17.14 7.67 -47.49
CA SER A 520 17.43 6.46 -46.73
C SER A 520 18.38 6.69 -45.58
N ILE A 521 18.09 6.07 -44.43
CA ILE A 521 18.95 6.12 -43.25
C ILE A 521 20.18 5.18 -43.35
N PHE A 522 20.23 4.34 -44.38
CA PHE A 522 21.39 3.51 -44.70
C PHE A 522 21.69 3.56 -46.20
N LYS A 523 22.96 3.33 -46.55
CA LYS A 523 23.39 3.20 -47.94
C LYS A 523 23.25 1.75 -48.37
N SER A 524 22.59 1.53 -49.50
CA SER A 524 22.43 0.21 -50.12
C SER A 524 23.20 0.16 -51.43
N ASP A 525 23.95 -0.92 -51.65
CA ASP A 525 24.69 -1.18 -52.89
C ASP A 525 23.83 -1.92 -53.93
N VAL A 526 22.54 -2.14 -53.61
CA VAL A 526 21.54 -2.75 -54.49
C VAL A 526 21.45 -1.98 -55.80
N GLN A 527 21.73 -2.67 -56.90
CA GLN A 527 21.53 -2.16 -58.25
C GLN A 527 20.04 -2.21 -58.63
N ILE A 528 19.59 -1.18 -59.35
CA ILE A 528 18.21 -1.03 -59.83
C ILE A 528 18.30 -0.59 -61.29
N ASN A 529 17.70 -1.36 -62.18
CA ASN A 529 17.62 -1.11 -63.62
C ASN A 529 16.28 -0.45 -63.98
N ALA A 530 16.18 0.07 -65.20
CA ALA A 530 15.02 0.86 -65.62
C ALA A 530 13.71 0.06 -65.76
N ASP A 531 13.82 -1.26 -65.92
CA ASP A 531 12.75 -2.24 -66.04
C ASP A 531 12.39 -2.91 -64.72
N ASP A 532 13.19 -2.69 -63.66
CA ASP A 532 12.92 -3.23 -62.35
C ASP A 532 11.63 -2.63 -61.75
N LYS A 533 10.93 -3.45 -60.98
CA LYS A 533 9.75 -3.05 -60.20
C LYS A 533 10.15 -2.80 -58.76
N ILE A 534 9.53 -1.82 -58.12
CA ILE A 534 9.75 -1.50 -56.71
C ILE A 534 8.47 -1.66 -55.89
N LEU A 535 8.67 -1.87 -54.59
CA LEU A 535 7.65 -2.04 -53.58
C LEU A 535 7.87 -1.01 -52.48
N THR A 536 6.83 -0.21 -52.21
CA THR A 536 6.79 0.78 -51.14
C THR A 536 5.90 0.28 -50.01
N LEU A 537 6.45 0.15 -48.80
CA LEU A 537 5.67 -0.09 -47.58
C LEU A 537 5.58 1.20 -46.78
N SER A 538 4.37 1.67 -46.49
CA SER A 538 4.17 2.96 -45.82
C SER A 538 3.27 2.86 -44.59
N THR A 539 3.70 3.47 -43.49
CA THR A 539 2.93 3.57 -42.24
C THR A 539 3.17 4.90 -41.52
N CYS A 540 2.34 5.25 -40.55
CA CYS A 540 2.60 6.44 -39.70
C CYS A 540 3.83 6.19 -38.81
N ALA A 541 4.78 7.12 -38.76
CA ALA A 541 5.83 7.15 -37.72
C ALA A 541 5.32 7.87 -36.46
N ASN A 542 4.61 8.97 -36.65
CA ASN A 542 3.90 9.73 -35.61
C ASN A 542 2.67 10.41 -36.24
N THR A 543 2.13 11.48 -35.64
CA THR A 543 0.95 12.18 -36.16
C THR A 543 1.21 13.01 -37.42
N GLN A 544 2.46 13.37 -37.70
CA GLN A 544 2.87 14.24 -38.81
C GLN A 544 3.80 13.56 -39.82
N ASP A 545 4.39 12.42 -39.42
CA ASP A 545 5.42 11.74 -40.21
C ASP A 545 5.00 10.31 -40.58
N ARG A 546 5.55 9.81 -41.68
CA ARG A 546 5.46 8.44 -42.19
C ARG A 546 6.80 7.74 -42.08
N PHE A 547 6.78 6.45 -41.74
CA PHE A 547 7.91 5.55 -41.93
C PHE A 547 7.70 4.77 -43.22
N VAL A 548 8.70 4.79 -44.10
CA VAL A 548 8.61 4.24 -45.45
C VAL A 548 9.78 3.29 -45.71
N VAL A 549 9.50 2.13 -46.30
CA VAL A 549 10.49 1.15 -46.74
C VAL A 549 10.32 0.91 -48.22
N HIS A 550 11.43 0.88 -48.96
CA HIS A 550 11.46 0.60 -50.39
C HIS A 550 12.29 -0.65 -50.66
N ALA A 551 11.75 -1.54 -51.48
CA ALA A 551 12.40 -2.75 -51.95
C ALA A 551 12.28 -2.88 -53.47
N VAL A 552 13.22 -3.58 -54.11
CA VAL A 552 13.22 -3.82 -55.55
C VAL A 552 13.06 -5.31 -55.84
N LEU A 553 12.28 -5.64 -56.86
CA LEU A 553 12.01 -7.02 -57.27
C LEU A 553 13.31 -7.70 -57.75
N ARG A 554 13.53 -8.94 -57.30
CA ARG A 554 14.64 -9.78 -57.74
C ARG A 554 14.16 -10.83 -58.72
N ASN A 555 14.19 -10.47 -60.01
CA ASN A 555 13.73 -11.33 -61.10
C ASN A 555 14.53 -12.64 -61.20
N ASP A 556 15.80 -12.61 -60.79
CA ASP A 556 16.71 -13.76 -60.72
C ASP A 556 16.33 -14.77 -59.62
N LEU A 557 15.50 -14.36 -58.67
CA LEU A 557 15.03 -15.18 -57.55
C LEU A 557 13.54 -15.53 -57.66
N LEU A 558 12.91 -15.23 -58.79
CA LEU A 558 11.53 -15.61 -59.06
C LEU A 558 11.41 -17.12 -59.20
N LYS A 559 10.49 -17.70 -58.42
CA LYS A 559 9.94 -19.01 -58.72
C LYS A 559 8.64 -18.78 -59.46
N LYS A 560 8.62 -19.12 -60.74
CA LYS A 560 7.36 -19.28 -61.47
C LYS A 560 6.79 -20.63 -61.05
N ASN A 561 5.53 -20.63 -60.66
CA ASN A 561 4.80 -21.87 -60.34
C ASN A 561 4.48 -22.61 -61.63
#